data_AF-A0A1B1Z8I4-F1
#
_entry.id   AF-A0A1B1Z8I4-F1
#
_cell.length_a   1.000
_cell.length_b   1.000
_cell.length_c   1.000
_cell.angle_alpha   90.00
_cell.angle_beta   90.00
_cell.angle_gamma   90.00
#
_symmetry.space_group_name_H-M   'P 1'
#
loop_
_entity.id
_entity.type
_entity.pdbx_description
1 polymer ?
#
loop_
_entity_poly.entity_id
_entity_poly.type
_entity_poly.pdbx_seq_one_letter_code
_entity_poly.pdbx_strand_id
1 'polypeptide(L)'
;MEKKPVDRRTFLTYLGTGATALAAATSGLGVLTEKANAQSDSLMRMKPRKKGFKFHPIAPTDKDELVLPRGYKYEVIASYGDVINKKGDTFGYNNDFTMYFPIEDSSEHGLLWVNHEYTNPLYVEGEKKGDKYTAAQIEKMLYNQGGSIIEVQVKNGKWTLNKDSELARRVFFT
;
A
#
# COMPACT_ATOMS: atom_id res chain seq x y z
N MET A 1 -19.38 -30.99 10.63
CA MET A 1 -19.12 -30.18 9.41
C MET A 1 -18.74 -28.78 9.86
N GLU A 2 -17.46 -28.43 9.71
CA GLU A 2 -16.91 -27.13 10.12
C GLU A 2 -17.32 -26.08 9.09
N LYS A 3 -18.06 -25.04 9.50
CA LYS A 3 -18.45 -23.94 8.61
C LYS A 3 -17.24 -23.04 8.39
N LYS A 4 -16.54 -23.21 7.26
CA LYS A 4 -15.51 -22.24 6.82
C LYS A 4 -16.18 -20.88 6.58
N PRO A 5 -15.67 -19.78 7.17
CA PRO A 5 -16.19 -18.45 6.90
C PRO A 5 -15.99 -18.11 5.42
N VAL A 6 -17.07 -17.74 4.75
CA VAL A 6 -17.05 -17.32 3.34
C VAL A 6 -16.57 -15.88 3.30
N ASP A 7 -15.35 -15.66 2.82
CA ASP A 7 -14.84 -14.30 2.60
C ASP A 7 -15.48 -13.67 1.34
N ARG A 8 -15.54 -12.33 1.31
CA ARG A 8 -16.09 -11.50 0.22
C ARG A 8 -15.57 -11.93 -1.15
N ARG A 9 -14.29 -12.33 -1.23
CA ARG A 9 -13.67 -12.77 -2.48
C ARG A 9 -14.19 -14.14 -2.95
N THR A 10 -14.42 -15.05 -2.02
CA THR A 10 -15.07 -16.35 -2.30
C THR A 10 -16.49 -16.11 -2.78
N PHE A 11 -17.24 -15.25 -2.09
CA PHE A 11 -18.60 -14.87 -2.49
C PHE A 11 -18.67 -14.31 -3.92
N LEU A 12 -17.82 -13.33 -4.27
CA LEU A 12 -17.79 -12.73 -5.61
C LEU A 12 -17.36 -13.72 -6.71
N THR A 13 -16.42 -14.62 -6.39
CA THR A 13 -15.97 -15.66 -7.34
C THR A 13 -17.11 -16.63 -7.69
N TYR A 14 -17.97 -16.97 -6.71
CA TYR A 14 -19.06 -17.92 -6.91
C TYR A 14 -20.36 -17.27 -7.42
N LEU A 15 -20.63 -16.00 -7.11
CA LEU A 15 -21.76 -15.25 -7.69
C LEU A 15 -21.66 -15.16 -9.23
N GLY A 16 -20.46 -14.92 -9.76
CA GLY A 16 -20.22 -14.87 -11.21
C GLY A 16 -20.48 -16.20 -11.92
N THR A 17 -20.36 -17.33 -11.21
CA THR A 17 -20.68 -18.67 -11.73
C THR A 17 -22.17 -19.01 -11.65
N GLY A 18 -22.90 -18.44 -10.69
CA GLY A 18 -24.36 -18.65 -10.53
C GLY A 18 -25.19 -17.94 -11.59
N ALA A 19 -24.81 -16.72 -11.99
CA ALA A 19 -25.53 -15.94 -13.00
C ALA A 19 -25.52 -16.60 -14.40
N THR A 20 -24.46 -17.35 -14.72
CA THR A 20 -24.33 -18.06 -16.01
C THR A 20 -25.27 -19.25 -16.13
N ALA A 21 -25.57 -19.94 -15.03
CA ALA A 21 -26.50 -21.08 -15.03
C ALA A 21 -27.96 -20.64 -15.18
N LEU A 22 -28.34 -19.49 -14.63
CA LEU A 22 -29.71 -18.99 -14.69
C LEU A 22 -30.09 -18.50 -16.10
N ALA A 23 -29.17 -17.85 -16.82
CA ALA A 23 -29.40 -17.38 -18.19
C ALA A 23 -29.58 -18.52 -19.22
N ALA A 24 -28.99 -19.69 -18.97
CA ALA A 24 -29.17 -20.87 -19.81
C ALA A 24 -30.50 -21.60 -19.56
N ALA A 25 -31.07 -21.49 -18.35
CA ALA A 25 -32.30 -22.19 -17.97
C ALA A 25 -33.58 -21.41 -18.32
N THR A 26 -33.52 -20.07 -18.39
CA THR A 26 -34.72 -19.23 -18.62
C THR A 26 -34.97 -18.88 -20.08
N SER A 27 -34.08 -19.23 -21.01
CA SER A 27 -34.19 -18.72 -22.39
C SER A 27 -35.17 -19.49 -23.27
N GLY A 28 -35.62 -20.71 -22.93
CA GLY A 28 -36.84 -21.33 -23.50
C GLY A 28 -37.06 -21.32 -25.03
N LEU A 29 -36.04 -21.00 -25.83
CA LEU A 29 -36.16 -20.64 -27.25
C LEU A 29 -35.36 -21.64 -28.07
N GLY A 30 -35.91 -22.86 -28.15
CA GLY A 30 -35.31 -23.96 -28.89
C GLY A 30 -35.73 -24.08 -30.36
N VAL A 31 -36.47 -23.13 -30.96
CA VAL A 31 -37.11 -23.41 -32.27
C VAL A 31 -36.96 -22.37 -33.38
N LEU A 32 -36.61 -21.10 -33.16
CA LEU A 32 -36.56 -20.15 -34.28
C LEU A 32 -35.48 -19.09 -34.08
N THR A 33 -34.37 -19.18 -34.83
CA THR A 33 -33.67 -18.04 -35.46
C THR A 33 -32.35 -18.48 -36.10
N GLU A 34 -32.09 -17.93 -37.30
CA GLU A 34 -30.90 -18.11 -38.12
C GLU A 34 -29.56 -17.96 -37.39
N LYS A 35 -28.55 -18.61 -37.96
CA LYS A 35 -27.14 -18.56 -37.55
C LYS A 35 -26.57 -17.13 -37.62
N ALA A 36 -26.72 -16.37 -36.54
CA ALA A 36 -25.80 -15.30 -36.24
C ALA A 36 -24.51 -15.92 -35.68
N ASN A 37 -23.49 -16.09 -36.53
CA ASN A 37 -22.12 -16.34 -36.06
C ASN A 37 -21.56 -15.05 -35.43
N ALA A 38 -22.07 -14.69 -34.26
CA ALA A 38 -21.34 -13.80 -33.37
C ALA A 38 -20.17 -14.62 -32.83
N GLN A 39 -18.95 -14.37 -33.33
CA GLN A 39 -17.72 -14.75 -32.65
C GLN A 39 -17.66 -14.01 -31.30
N SER A 40 -18.42 -14.51 -30.32
CA SER A 40 -18.29 -14.16 -28.89
C SER A 40 -17.20 -14.99 -28.19
N ASP A 41 -16.44 -15.75 -28.99
CA ASP A 41 -15.63 -16.87 -28.56
C ASP A 41 -14.27 -16.46 -27.91
N SER A 42 -14.01 -15.16 -27.76
CA SER A 42 -12.75 -14.62 -27.22
C SER A 42 -12.88 -14.11 -25.78
N LEU A 43 -14.00 -13.47 -25.41
CA LEU A 43 -14.13 -12.81 -24.09
C LEU A 43 -14.51 -13.74 -22.94
N MET A 44 -15.17 -14.88 -23.23
CA MET A 44 -15.68 -15.81 -22.22
C MET A 44 -14.87 -17.11 -22.08
N ARG A 45 -13.81 -17.29 -22.88
CA ARG A 45 -12.92 -18.47 -22.83
C ARG A 45 -11.61 -18.22 -22.08
N MET A 46 -11.54 -17.17 -21.27
CA MET A 46 -10.52 -17.09 -20.23
C MET A 46 -10.84 -18.11 -19.15
N LYS A 47 -10.33 -19.35 -19.30
CA LYS A 47 -10.18 -20.27 -18.16
C LYS A 47 -9.53 -19.44 -17.05
N PRO A 48 -10.15 -19.32 -15.86
CA PRO A 48 -9.55 -18.56 -14.78
C PRO A 48 -8.18 -19.18 -14.52
N ARG A 49 -7.10 -18.44 -14.83
CA ARG A 49 -5.75 -18.88 -14.49
C ARG A 49 -5.71 -18.92 -12.97
N LYS A 50 -5.91 -20.12 -12.41
CA LYS A 50 -5.52 -20.44 -11.04
C LYS A 50 -3.98 -20.46 -10.96
N LYS A 51 -3.31 -19.36 -11.29
CA LYS A 51 -2.02 -19.11 -10.66
C LYS A 51 -2.38 -18.66 -9.25
N GLY A 52 -2.49 -19.64 -8.35
CA GLY A 52 -2.60 -19.36 -6.92
C GLY A 52 -1.45 -18.47 -6.48
N PHE A 53 -1.63 -17.78 -5.35
CA PHE A 53 -0.58 -16.98 -4.76
C PHE A 53 0.69 -17.82 -4.55
N LYS A 54 1.87 -17.20 -4.72
CA LYS A 54 3.16 -17.85 -4.44
C LYS A 54 3.41 -18.06 -2.94
N PHE A 55 2.52 -17.56 -2.08
CA PHE A 55 2.58 -17.67 -0.63
C PHE A 55 1.25 -18.20 -0.10
N HIS A 56 1.29 -18.75 1.11
CA HIS A 56 0.08 -19.15 1.84
C HIS A 56 -0.54 -17.90 2.50
N PRO A 57 -1.79 -17.53 2.17
CA PRO A 57 -2.46 -16.41 2.82
C PRO A 57 -2.53 -16.60 4.34
N ILE A 58 -2.41 -15.51 5.08
CA ILE A 58 -2.58 -15.47 6.54
C ILE A 58 -4.01 -15.04 6.90
N ALA A 59 -4.45 -15.36 8.10
CA ALA A 59 -5.72 -14.87 8.64
C ALA A 59 -5.56 -13.43 9.17
N PRO A 60 -6.64 -12.63 9.21
CA PRO A 60 -6.66 -11.36 9.94
C PRO A 60 -6.29 -11.56 11.42
N THR A 61 -5.71 -10.53 12.04
CA THR A 61 -5.29 -10.53 13.44
C THR A 61 -5.42 -9.13 14.03
N ASP A 62 -5.55 -9.05 15.35
CA ASP A 62 -5.63 -7.86 16.20
C ASP A 62 -4.32 -7.58 16.96
N LYS A 63 -3.25 -8.32 16.65
CA LYS A 63 -1.92 -8.06 17.22
C LYS A 63 -1.38 -6.73 16.73
N ASP A 64 -0.70 -6.01 17.63
CA ASP A 64 0.05 -4.80 17.30
C ASP A 64 1.42 -5.13 16.67
N GLU A 65 1.39 -5.93 15.60
CA GLU A 65 2.57 -6.44 14.90
C GLU A 65 2.31 -6.55 13.38
N LEU A 66 3.36 -6.34 12.56
CA LEU A 66 3.29 -6.66 11.13
C LEU A 66 3.44 -8.18 10.92
N VAL A 67 2.32 -8.89 10.91
CA VAL A 67 2.29 -10.34 10.67
C VAL A 67 2.43 -10.63 9.17
N LEU A 68 3.44 -11.42 8.80
CA LEU A 68 3.76 -11.77 7.42
C LEU A 68 3.55 -13.26 7.12
N PRO A 69 3.33 -13.64 5.85
CA PRO A 69 3.40 -15.04 5.42
C PRO A 69 4.77 -15.68 5.70
N ARG A 70 4.80 -17.01 5.86
CA ARG A 70 6.05 -17.76 6.08
C ARG A 70 7.09 -17.45 4.99
N GLY A 71 8.33 -17.19 5.41
CA GLY A 71 9.46 -16.91 4.53
C GLY A 71 9.64 -15.43 4.16
N TYR A 72 8.70 -14.56 4.54
CA TYR A 72 8.81 -13.11 4.36
C TYR A 72 9.39 -12.44 5.60
N LYS A 73 10.04 -11.30 5.40
CA LYS A 73 10.63 -10.45 6.43
C LYS A 73 10.36 -9.00 6.06
N TYR A 74 10.43 -8.11 7.05
CA TYR A 74 10.41 -6.68 6.85
C TYR A 74 11.57 -6.05 7.63
N GLU A 75 11.94 -4.84 7.23
CA GLU A 75 12.88 -3.99 7.95
C GLU A 75 12.24 -2.60 8.06
N VAL A 76 12.47 -1.91 9.18
CA VAL A 76 12.04 -0.52 9.35
C VAL A 76 13.13 0.38 8.79
N ILE A 77 12.79 1.18 7.78
CA ILE A 77 13.75 2.05 7.09
C ILE A 77 13.92 3.38 7.81
N ALA A 78 12.79 4.01 8.13
CA ALA A 78 12.74 5.28 8.84
C ALA A 78 11.41 5.34 9.62
N SER A 79 11.45 5.98 10.77
CA SER A 79 10.31 6.29 11.62
C SER A 79 10.24 7.80 11.85
N TYR A 80 9.07 8.29 12.26
CA TYR A 80 8.89 9.69 12.63
C TYR A 80 10.00 10.17 13.58
N GLY A 81 10.64 11.28 13.23
CA GLY A 81 11.71 11.90 14.04
C GLY A 81 13.12 11.36 13.77
N ASP A 82 13.28 10.30 12.98
CA ASP A 82 14.61 9.82 12.58
C ASP A 82 15.35 10.89 11.79
N VAL A 83 16.61 11.15 12.14
CA VAL A 83 17.48 12.04 11.34
C VAL A 83 17.78 11.38 10.00
N ILE A 84 17.49 12.09 8.90
CA ILE A 84 17.58 11.57 7.53
C ILE A 84 18.78 12.07 6.73
N ASN A 85 19.48 13.11 7.22
CA ASN A 85 20.67 13.67 6.57
C ASN A 85 21.64 14.31 7.57
N LYS A 86 22.84 14.68 7.12
CA LYS A 86 23.84 15.41 7.93
C LYS A 86 23.40 16.81 8.37
N LYS A 87 22.39 17.39 7.71
CA LYS A 87 21.86 18.72 8.05
C LYS A 87 20.94 18.68 9.27
N GLY A 88 20.56 17.48 9.73
CA GLY A 88 19.69 17.30 10.88
C GLY A 88 18.20 17.33 10.53
N ASP A 89 17.83 17.25 9.26
CA ASP A 89 16.43 17.05 8.88
C ASP A 89 15.94 15.74 9.48
N THR A 90 14.68 15.71 9.91
CA THR A 90 14.05 14.51 10.48
C THR A 90 12.93 14.00 9.57
N PHE A 91 12.65 12.70 9.60
CA PHE A 91 11.54 12.10 8.86
C PHE A 91 10.19 12.57 9.44
N GLY A 92 9.23 12.84 8.56
CA GLY A 92 7.93 13.41 8.93
C GLY A 92 6.99 12.44 9.66
N TYR A 93 5.82 12.97 10.01
CA TYR A 93 4.80 12.25 10.74
C TYR A 93 3.69 11.76 9.81
N ASN A 94 3.11 10.59 10.12
CA ASN A 94 2.05 9.96 9.33
C ASN A 94 2.39 9.87 7.85
N ASN A 95 3.42 9.07 7.57
CA ASN A 95 3.78 8.75 6.20
C ASN A 95 2.66 8.00 5.49
N ASP A 96 2.52 8.23 4.19
CA ASP A 96 1.51 7.57 3.35
C ASP A 96 2.16 7.03 2.06
N PHE A 97 1.81 7.58 0.90
CA PHE A 97 2.43 7.29 -0.39
C PHE A 97 3.96 7.33 -0.39
N THR A 98 4.54 6.24 -0.90
CA THR A 98 5.98 6.07 -1.08
C THR A 98 6.30 5.72 -2.53
N MET A 99 7.28 6.41 -3.11
CA MET A 99 7.78 6.14 -4.47
C MET A 99 9.30 5.92 -4.45
N TYR A 100 9.77 4.90 -5.18
CA TYR A 100 11.19 4.60 -5.33
C TYR A 100 11.75 5.14 -6.65
N PHE A 101 12.88 5.83 -6.56
CA PHE A 101 13.65 6.34 -7.69
C PHE A 101 15.03 5.69 -7.66
N PRO A 102 15.37 4.83 -8.63
CA PRO A 102 16.68 4.17 -8.64
C PRO A 102 17.81 5.17 -8.85
N ILE A 103 18.93 4.97 -8.15
CA ILE A 103 20.21 5.61 -8.47
C ILE A 103 20.97 4.64 -9.36
N GLU A 104 21.46 5.11 -10.50
CA GLU A 104 22.21 4.28 -11.47
C GLU A 104 21.42 3.01 -11.92
N ASP A 105 20.10 3.15 -12.10
CA ASP A 105 19.17 2.05 -12.45
C ASP A 105 19.19 0.86 -11.47
N SER A 106 19.70 1.06 -10.25
CA SER A 106 19.78 0.02 -9.23
C SER A 106 18.43 -0.29 -8.59
N SER A 107 18.11 -1.58 -8.47
CA SER A 107 16.99 -2.08 -7.67
C SER A 107 17.28 -2.13 -6.16
N GLU A 108 18.52 -1.85 -5.76
CA GLU A 108 19.01 -1.99 -4.39
C GLU A 108 19.62 -0.70 -3.82
N HIS A 109 19.61 0.39 -4.58
CA HIS A 109 20.09 1.71 -4.16
C HIS A 109 19.30 2.80 -4.88
N GLY A 110 18.68 3.68 -4.09
CA GLY A 110 17.82 4.71 -4.66
C GLY A 110 17.32 5.70 -3.62
N LEU A 111 16.49 6.62 -4.10
CA LEU A 111 15.76 7.57 -3.28
C LEU A 111 14.34 7.07 -3.06
N LEU A 112 13.81 7.30 -1.86
CA LEU A 112 12.39 7.25 -1.59
C LEU A 112 11.85 8.67 -1.46
N TRP A 113 10.81 8.98 -2.23
CA TRP A 113 9.88 10.04 -1.85
C TRP A 113 8.83 9.44 -0.94
N VAL A 114 8.58 10.07 0.21
CA VAL A 114 7.52 9.69 1.14
C VAL A 114 6.73 10.93 1.50
N ASN A 115 5.42 10.98 1.24
CA ASN A 115 4.57 12.09 1.70
C ASN A 115 4.19 11.92 3.18
N HIS A 116 3.88 13.04 3.83
CA HIS A 116 3.44 13.14 5.22
C HIS A 116 2.14 13.94 5.25
N GLU A 117 1.02 13.27 5.47
CA GLU A 117 -0.31 13.78 5.12
C GLU A 117 -0.86 14.78 6.15
N TYR A 118 -0.74 14.48 7.44
CA TYR A 118 -1.27 15.30 8.52
C TYR A 118 -0.51 15.09 9.84
N THR A 119 -0.80 15.91 10.83
CA THR A 119 -0.20 15.84 12.17
C THR A 119 -1.24 15.52 13.24
N ASN A 120 -0.77 15.18 14.43
CA ASN A 120 -1.65 14.78 15.53
C ASN A 120 -1.25 15.50 16.83
N PRO A 121 -2.19 16.19 17.51
CA PRO A 121 -1.92 16.92 18.75
C PRO A 121 -1.31 16.05 19.85
N LEU A 122 -1.64 14.76 19.91
CA LEU A 122 -1.12 13.84 20.92
C LEU A 122 0.38 13.56 20.75
N TYR A 123 0.90 13.62 19.53
CA TYR A 123 2.26 13.15 19.21
C TYR A 123 3.20 14.24 18.67
N VAL A 124 2.67 15.29 18.05
CA VAL A 124 3.49 16.27 17.30
C VAL A 124 3.40 17.67 17.90
N GLU A 125 2.25 18.33 17.79
CA GLU A 125 2.10 19.76 18.12
C GLU A 125 1.61 20.04 19.55
N GLY A 126 1.05 19.04 20.24
CA GLY A 126 0.43 19.24 21.56
C GLY A 126 -0.98 19.83 21.48
N GLU A 127 -1.70 19.76 22.60
CA GLU A 127 -3.03 20.37 22.75
C GLU A 127 -3.02 21.89 22.51
N LYS A 128 -4.15 22.41 22.03
CA LYS A 128 -4.32 23.86 21.79
C LYS A 128 -4.15 24.66 23.08
N LYS A 129 -3.67 25.90 22.96
CA LYS A 129 -3.65 26.87 24.07
C LYS A 129 -4.93 27.71 24.01
N GLY A 130 -5.92 27.33 24.80
CA GLY A 130 -7.28 27.85 24.64
C GLY A 130 -7.86 27.37 23.30
N ASP A 131 -8.40 28.28 22.50
CA ASP A 131 -9.09 27.92 21.26
C ASP A 131 -8.17 27.89 20.02
N LYS A 132 -6.87 28.17 20.17
CA LYS A 132 -5.93 28.33 19.05
C LYS A 132 -4.60 27.59 19.28
N TYR A 133 -3.95 27.26 18.17
CA TYR A 133 -2.54 26.84 18.18
C TYR A 133 -1.62 28.05 18.25
N THR A 134 -0.49 27.90 18.97
CA THR A 134 0.57 28.92 18.96
C THR A 134 1.37 28.86 17.67
N ALA A 135 2.14 29.91 17.37
CA ALA A 135 3.07 29.94 16.24
C ALA A 135 4.02 28.73 16.26
N ALA A 136 4.62 28.40 17.42
CA ALA A 136 5.50 27.25 17.55
C ALA A 136 4.80 25.90 17.32
N GLN A 137 3.51 25.78 17.64
CA GLN A 137 2.74 24.58 17.32
C GLN A 137 2.50 24.49 15.81
N ILE A 138 2.13 25.59 15.18
CA ILE A 138 1.92 25.68 13.74
C ILE A 138 3.23 25.36 12.99
N GLU A 139 4.37 25.88 13.43
CA GLU A 139 5.68 25.56 12.85
C GLU A 139 5.97 24.05 12.91
N LYS A 140 5.68 23.38 14.03
CA LYS A 140 5.78 21.91 14.12
C LYS A 140 4.85 21.22 13.14
N MET A 141 3.60 21.70 12.99
CA MET A 141 2.64 21.12 12.07
C MET A 141 3.11 21.25 10.62
N LEU A 142 3.57 22.43 10.23
CA LEU A 142 4.04 22.74 8.88
C LEU A 142 5.30 21.93 8.54
N TYR A 143 6.27 21.88 9.46
CA TYR A 143 7.49 21.10 9.28
C TYR A 143 7.20 19.61 9.12
N ASN A 144 6.22 19.07 9.85
CA ASN A 144 5.93 17.63 9.85
C ASN A 144 5.07 17.14 8.69
N GLN A 145 4.43 18.04 7.94
CA GLN A 145 3.66 17.72 6.73
C GLN A 145 4.51 17.94 5.45
N GLY A 146 4.01 17.44 4.32
CA GLY A 146 4.66 17.57 3.02
C GLY A 146 5.32 16.27 2.58
N GLY A 147 6.66 16.23 2.52
CA GLY A 147 7.40 15.05 2.08
C GLY A 147 8.82 14.94 2.63
N SER A 148 9.33 13.71 2.64
CA SER A 148 10.73 13.38 2.89
C SER A 148 11.31 12.73 1.64
N ILE A 149 12.46 13.23 1.21
CA ILE A 149 13.33 12.51 0.29
C ILE A 149 14.39 11.85 1.16
N ILE A 150 14.49 10.53 1.11
CA ILE A 150 15.50 9.76 1.84
C ILE A 150 16.26 8.85 0.87
N GLU A 151 17.54 8.62 1.13
CA GLU A 151 18.34 7.69 0.34
C GLU A 151 18.43 6.35 1.07
N VAL A 152 18.21 5.27 0.33
CA VAL A 152 18.18 3.91 0.85
C VAL A 152 19.03 3.00 0.00
N GLN A 153 19.68 2.03 0.65
CA GLN A 153 20.45 1.01 -0.05
C GLN A 153 20.43 -0.32 0.69
N VAL A 154 20.61 -1.42 -0.05
CA VAL A 154 20.84 -2.73 0.53
C VAL A 154 22.30 -2.82 0.98
N LYS A 155 22.53 -3.10 2.25
CA LYS A 155 23.83 -3.46 2.83
C LYS A 155 23.68 -4.80 3.53
N ASN A 156 24.56 -5.76 3.21
CA ASN A 156 24.54 -7.11 3.81
C ASN A 156 23.15 -7.78 3.72
N GLY A 157 22.46 -7.61 2.58
CA GLY A 157 21.13 -8.17 2.35
C GLY A 157 19.98 -7.49 3.09
N LYS A 158 20.22 -6.32 3.71
CA LYS A 158 19.20 -5.53 4.41
C LYS A 158 19.11 -4.12 3.88
N TRP A 159 17.89 -3.64 3.66
CA TRP A 159 17.66 -2.23 3.36
C TRP A 159 18.05 -1.35 4.55
N THR A 160 18.76 -0.26 4.27
CA THR A 160 19.31 0.67 5.26
C THR A 160 19.13 2.10 4.77
N LEU A 161 18.76 3.00 5.69
CA LEU A 161 18.75 4.45 5.47
C LEU A 161 20.18 5.02 5.42
N ASN A 162 20.51 5.77 4.38
CA ASN A 162 21.77 6.50 4.28
C ASN A 162 21.63 7.90 4.89
N LYS A 163 21.98 8.04 6.18
CA LYS A 163 21.96 9.33 6.91
C LYS A 163 23.04 10.31 6.46
N ASP A 164 24.00 9.85 5.68
CA ASP A 164 25.07 10.69 5.13
C ASP A 164 24.70 11.28 3.75
N SER A 165 23.48 11.01 3.26
CA SER A 165 23.02 11.45 1.95
C SER A 165 23.03 12.97 1.80
N GLU A 166 23.57 13.44 0.67
CA GLU A 166 23.53 14.84 0.26
C GLU A 166 22.19 15.22 -0.40
N LEU A 167 21.45 14.21 -0.88
CA LEU A 167 20.19 14.35 -1.60
C LEU A 167 18.99 14.32 -0.65
N ALA A 168 19.11 13.60 0.47
CA ALA A 168 18.04 13.50 1.46
C ALA A 168 17.71 14.88 2.05
N ARG A 169 16.41 15.20 2.13
CA ARG A 169 15.91 16.49 2.61
C ARG A 169 14.43 16.45 2.94
N ARG A 170 13.99 17.38 3.79
CA ARG A 170 12.56 17.66 4.00
C ARG A 170 12.04 18.67 2.97
N VAL A 171 10.85 18.36 2.45
CA VAL A 171 10.05 19.28 1.63
C VAL A 171 8.79 19.56 2.43
N PHE A 172 8.68 20.75 2.98
CA PHE A 172 7.62 21.11 3.92
C PHE A 172 7.12 22.53 3.62
N PHE A 173 6.02 22.89 4.25
CA PHE A 173 5.39 24.19 4.07
C PHE A 173 6.13 25.26 4.89
N THR A 174 6.44 26.40 4.29
CA THR A 174 7.06 27.55 4.95
C THR A 174 6.04 28.62 5.29
#